data_AF-A0A149VRL0-F1
#
_entry.id   AF-A0A149VRL0-F1
#
_cell.length_a   1.000
_cell.length_b   1.000
_cell.length_c   1.000
_cell.angle_alpha   90.00
_cell.angle_beta   90.00
_cell.angle_gamma   90.00
#
_symmetry.space_group_name_H-M   'P 1'
#
loop_
_entity.id
_entity.type
_entity.pdbx_description
1 polymer ?
#
loop_
_entity_poly.entity_id
_entity_poly.type
_entity_poly.pdbx_seq_one_letter_code
_entity_poly.pdbx_strand_id
1 'polypeptide(L)'
;MAYVKEHPHHSQRVMASNLKLSLGAVNYCVQALIDRGLMKVQNFKGSQHRWKYVYVLTPRGLREKMRLTQAFLVLKYEEYERVAREIEALERALTEKG
;
A
#
# COMPACT_ATOMS: atom_id res chain seq x y z
N MET A 1 2.04 2.91 0.82
CA MET A 1 2.59 2.55 2.16
C MET A 1 3.59 1.38 2.15
N ALA A 2 3.66 0.53 1.11
CA ALA A 2 4.68 -0.54 1.02
C ALA A 2 6.12 0.02 1.05
N TYR A 3 6.35 1.09 0.29
CA TYR A 3 7.64 1.76 0.17
C TYR A 3 8.33 2.07 1.51
N VAL A 4 7.60 2.63 2.48
CA VAL A 4 8.17 3.04 3.78
C VAL A 4 8.54 1.84 4.65
N LYS A 5 7.81 0.72 4.54
CA LYS A 5 8.17 -0.51 5.25
C LYS A 5 9.47 -1.12 4.69
N GLU A 6 9.61 -1.09 3.37
CA GLU A 6 10.77 -1.66 2.67
C GLU A 6 12.01 -0.75 2.72
N HIS A 7 11.79 0.56 2.80
CA HIS A 7 12.85 1.57 2.77
C HIS A 7 12.71 2.59 3.91
N PRO A 8 12.77 2.15 5.18
CA PRO A 8 12.49 3.01 6.34
C PRO A 8 13.45 4.21 6.45
N HIS A 9 14.66 4.09 5.88
CA HIS A 9 15.71 5.10 5.93
C HIS A 9 15.64 6.13 4.78
N HIS A 10 14.72 5.97 3.83
CA HIS A 10 14.60 6.90 2.72
C HIS A 10 13.93 8.20 3.15
N SER A 11 14.55 9.31 2.77
CA SER A 11 13.95 10.64 2.95
C SER A 11 12.72 10.82 2.06
N GLN A 12 11.86 11.77 2.37
CA GLN A 12 10.70 12.12 1.53
C GLN A 12 11.11 12.48 0.09
N ARG A 13 12.29 13.06 -0.11
CA ARG A 13 12.81 13.38 -1.45
C ARG A 13 13.13 12.12 -2.24
N VAL A 14 13.74 11.13 -1.60
CA VAL A 14 14.00 9.82 -2.21
C VAL A 14 12.69 9.07 -2.48
N MET A 15 11.73 9.14 -1.56
CA MET A 15 10.38 8.62 -1.77
C MET A 15 9.72 9.25 -2.99
N ALA A 16 9.77 10.57 -3.13
CA ALA A 16 9.18 11.33 -4.23
C ALA A 16 9.74 10.88 -5.59
N SER A 17 11.07 10.78 -5.71
CA SER A 17 11.73 10.30 -6.92
C SER A 17 11.31 8.87 -7.29
N ASN A 18 11.27 7.95 -6.33
CA ASN A 18 10.92 6.55 -6.61
C ASN A 18 9.42 6.34 -6.90
N LEU A 19 8.55 7.11 -6.24
CA LEU A 19 7.10 7.04 -6.44
C LEU A 19 6.63 7.89 -7.63
N LYS A 20 7.53 8.62 -8.29
CA LYS A 20 7.22 9.59 -9.35
C LYS A 20 6.16 10.62 -8.91
N LEU A 21 6.26 11.07 -7.66
CA LEU A 21 5.40 12.09 -7.05
C LEU A 21 6.21 13.36 -6.78
N SER A 22 5.52 14.49 -6.63
CA SER A 22 6.16 15.71 -6.13
C SER A 22 6.54 15.55 -4.66
N LEU A 23 7.58 16.27 -4.22
CA LEU A 23 7.96 16.31 -2.81
C LEU A 23 6.80 16.80 -1.92
N GLY A 24 6.04 17.80 -2.40
CA GLY A 24 4.87 18.32 -1.70
C GLY A 24 3.76 17.27 -1.53
N ALA A 25 3.48 16.48 -2.57
CA ALA A 25 2.49 15.39 -2.49
C ALA A 25 2.92 14.30 -1.50
N VAL A 26 4.20 13.92 -1.50
CA VAL A 26 4.73 12.96 -0.51
C VAL A 26 4.62 13.52 0.90
N ASN A 27 5.03 14.77 1.12
CA ASN A 27 4.95 15.40 2.44
C ASN A 27 3.51 15.46 2.96
N TYR A 28 2.57 15.88 2.10
CA TYR A 28 1.14 15.92 2.41
C TYR A 28 0.62 14.53 2.85
N CYS A 29 0.90 13.49 2.07
CA CYS A 29 0.48 12.13 2.39
C CYS A 29 1.10 11.61 3.69
N VAL A 30 2.39 11.86 3.90
CA VAL A 30 3.10 11.44 5.13
C VAL A 30 2.51 12.13 6.34
N GLN A 31 2.28 13.45 6.28
CA GLN A 31 1.70 14.19 7.38
C GLN A 31 0.28 13.71 7.70
N ALA A 32 -0.56 13.51 6.68
CA ALA A 32 -1.91 12.98 6.88
C ALA A 32 -1.92 11.59 7.56
N LEU A 33 -0.93 10.74 7.28
CA LEU A 33 -0.79 9.43 7.94
C LEU A 33 -0.30 9.53 9.38
N ILE A 34 0.56 10.52 9.68
CA ILE A 34 1.02 10.83 11.03
C ILE A 34 -0.14 11.37 11.86
N ASP A 35 -0.91 12.33 11.33
CA ASP A 35 -2.05 12.94 12.02
C ASP A 35 -3.13 11.92 12.36
N ARG A 36 -3.30 10.90 11.50
CA ARG A 36 -4.21 9.76 11.75
C ARG A 36 -3.63 8.69 12.68
N GLY A 37 -2.39 8.85 13.16
CA GLY A 37 -1.70 7.90 14.04
C GLY A 37 -1.32 6.57 13.37
N LEU A 38 -1.28 6.53 12.04
CA LEU A 38 -0.92 5.34 11.27
C LEU A 38 0.59 5.25 11.02
N MET A 39 1.28 6.40 11.10
CA MET A 39 2.72 6.53 10.93
C MET A 39 3.33 7.35 12.07
N LYS A 40 4.60 7.08 12.39
CA LYS A 40 5.41 7.94 13.25
C LYS A 40 6.77 8.21 12.62
N VAL A 41 7.35 9.35 12.99
CA VAL A 41 8.72 9.73 12.62
C VAL A 41 9.66 9.40 13.78
N GLN A 42 10.73 8.68 13.50
CA GLN A 42 11.84 8.48 14.43
C GLN A 42 13.03 9.34 14.02
N ASN A 43 13.60 10.06 14.99
CA ASN A 43 14.83 10.83 14.83
C ASN A 43 15.98 10.03 15.45
N PHE A 44 16.94 9.59 14.65
CA PHE A 44 18.19 9.03 15.17
C PHE A 44 19.10 10.17 15.65
N LYS A 45 19.00 10.53 16.93
CA LYS A 45 20.01 11.35 17.60
C LYS A 45 21.21 10.46 17.94
N GLY A 46 22.13 10.22 17.00
CA GLY A 46 23.35 9.48 17.35
C GLY A 46 24.23 8.92 16.24
N SER A 47 23.81 8.90 14.98
CA SER A 47 24.68 8.38 13.90
C SER A 47 25.39 9.51 13.16
N GLN A 48 26.67 9.31 12.84
CA GLN A 48 27.47 10.16 11.93
C GLN A 48 26.91 10.18 10.48
N HIS A 49 25.73 9.62 10.25
CA HIS A 49 25.08 9.45 8.96
C HIS A 49 23.91 10.43 8.83
N ARG A 50 23.76 11.04 7.65
CA ARG A 50 22.87 12.18 7.34
C ARG A 50 21.35 11.88 7.39
N TRP A 51 20.89 10.85 8.10
CA TRP A 51 19.50 10.39 8.09
C TRP A 51 18.71 10.94 9.28
N LYS A 52 18.21 12.18 9.13
CA LYS A 52 17.50 12.91 10.19
C LYS A 52 16.11 12.33 10.54
N TYR A 53 15.45 11.61 9.62
CA TYR A 53 14.06 11.18 9.78
C TYR A 53 13.83 9.78 9.18
N VAL A 54 13.36 8.85 10.01
CA VAL A 54 12.94 7.49 9.62
C VAL A 54 11.42 7.39 9.77
N TYR A 55 10.73 6.96 8.73
CA TYR A 55 9.28 6.79 8.73
C TYR A 55 8.93 5.35 9.05
N VAL A 56 8.10 5.11 10.06
CA VAL A 56 7.68 3.75 10.44
C VAL A 56 6.18 3.68 10.71
N LEU A 57 5.57 2.55 10.33
CA LEU A 57 4.17 2.27 10.65
C LEU A 57 4.01 2.06 12.15
N THR A 58 2.90 2.55 12.70
CA THR A 58 2.47 2.20 14.05
C THR A 58 1.79 0.82 14.04
N PRO A 59 1.61 0.15 15.19
CA PRO A 59 0.79 -1.05 15.26
C PRO A 59 -0.63 -0.85 14.70
N ARG A 60 -1.21 0.35 14.91
CA ARG A 60 -2.48 0.75 14.31
C ARG A 60 -2.39 0.84 12.78
N GLY A 61 -1.36 1.49 12.26
CA GLY A 61 -1.11 1.57 10.81
C GLY A 61 -0.92 0.21 10.16
N LEU A 62 -0.26 -0.72 10.85
CA LEU A 62 -0.10 -2.10 10.38
C LEU A 62 -1.43 -2.83 10.33
N ARG A 63 -2.25 -2.76 11.39
CA ARG A 63 -3.60 -3.35 11.40
C ARG A 63 -4.47 -2.80 10.28
N GLU A 64 -4.43 -1.50 10.05
CA GLU A 64 -5.23 -0.88 8.99
C GLU A 64 -4.78 -1.33 7.60
N LYS A 65 -3.46 -1.46 7.38
CA LYS A 65 -2.94 -2.06 6.14
C LYS A 65 -3.47 -3.49 5.94
N MET A 66 -3.43 -4.32 6.99
CA MET A 66 -3.93 -5.70 6.93
C MET A 66 -5.43 -5.75 6.61
N ARG A 67 -6.23 -4.90 7.26
CA ARG A 67 -7.67 -4.79 7.02
C ARG A 67 -7.97 -4.46 5.55
N LEU A 68 -7.26 -3.48 4.99
CA LEU A 68 -7.41 -3.10 3.57
C LEU A 68 -6.96 -4.22 2.63
N THR A 69 -5.85 -4.90 2.93
CA THR A 69 -5.40 -6.06 2.15
C THR A 69 -6.43 -7.19 2.15
N GLN A 70 -7.00 -7.52 3.31
CA GLN A 70 -8.02 -8.56 3.42
C GLN A 70 -9.27 -8.20 2.61
N ALA A 71 -9.78 -6.97 2.76
CA ALA A 71 -10.93 -6.50 2.00
C ALA A 71 -10.68 -6.58 0.48
N PHE A 72 -9.49 -6.20 0.03
CA PHE A 72 -9.11 -6.32 -1.37
C PHE A 72 -9.13 -7.77 -1.87
N LEU A 73 -8.65 -8.73 -1.07
CA LEU A 73 -8.65 -10.15 -1.46
C LEU A 73 -10.06 -10.71 -1.59
N VAL A 74 -10.99 -10.34 -0.71
CA VAL A 74 -12.40 -10.74 -0.80
C VAL A 74 -12.99 -10.24 -2.12
N LEU A 75 -12.80 -8.95 -2.44
CA LEU A 75 -13.29 -8.36 -3.69
C LEU A 75 -12.71 -9.06 -4.93
N LYS A 76 -11.43 -9.43 -4.89
CA LYS A 76 -10.78 -10.15 -6.00
C LYS A 76 -11.30 -11.57 -6.17
N TYR A 77 -11.64 -12.23 -5.06
CA TYR A 77 -12.23 -13.55 -5.11
C TYR A 77 -13.64 -13.52 -5.71
N GLU A 78 -14.47 -12.55 -5.31
CA GLU A 78 -15.81 -12.35 -5.89
C GLU A 78 -15.75 -12.05 -7.39
N GLU A 79 -14.77 -11.23 -7.82
CA GLU A 79 -14.52 -10.96 -9.23
C GLU A 79 -14.12 -12.22 -9.99
N TYR A 80 -13.20 -13.03 -9.44
CA TYR A 80 -12.78 -14.30 -10.02
C TYR A 80 -13.98 -15.25 -10.21
N GLU A 81 -14.78 -15.43 -9.16
CA GLU A 81 -15.98 -16.28 -9.18
C GLU A 81 -16.99 -15.84 -10.24
N ARG A 82 -17.16 -14.53 -10.44
CA ARG A 82 -18.03 -13.99 -11.49
C ARG A 82 -17.51 -14.36 -12.88
N VAL A 83 -16.21 -14.16 -13.13
CA VAL A 83 -15.59 -14.47 -14.41
C VAL A 83 -15.65 -15.97 -14.70
N ALA A 84 -15.41 -16.82 -13.69
CA ALA A 84 -15.49 -18.27 -13.83
C ALA A 84 -16.90 -18.73 -14.27
N ARG A 85 -17.96 -18.20 -13.62
CA ARG A 85 -19.34 -18.50 -14.02
C ARG A 85 -19.68 -18.05 -15.43
N GLU A 86 -19.14 -16.92 -15.87
CA GLU A 86 -19.35 -16.42 -17.23
C GLU A 86 -18.70 -17.35 -18.27
N ILE A 87 -17.48 -17.83 -18.00
CA ILE A 87 -16.79 -18.82 -18.84
C ILE A 87 -17.60 -20.11 -18.93
N GLU A 88 -18.03 -20.67 -17.79
CA GLU A 88 -18.83 -21.90 -17.79
C GLU A 88 -20.14 -21.76 -18.58
N ALA A 89 -20.80 -20.60 -18.49
CA ALA A 89 -22.03 -20.34 -19.23
C ALA A 89 -21.78 -20.30 -20.74
N LEU A 90 -20.67 -19.69 -21.17
CA LEU A 90 -20.27 -19.64 -22.57
C LEU A 90 -19.89 -21.02 -23.11
N GLU A 91 -19.16 -21.83 -22.34
CA GLU A 91 -18.79 -23.21 -22.71
C GLU A 91 -20.01 -24.11 -22.88
N ARG A 92 -20.99 -24.01 -21.97
CA ARG A 92 -22.27 -24.75 -22.10
C ARG A 92 -23.03 -24.34 -23.36
N ALA A 93 -23.15 -23.02 -23.61
CA ALA A 93 -23.84 -22.50 -24.79
C ALA A 93 -23.18 -22.91 -26.11
N LEU A 94 -21.86 -23.10 -26.13
CA LEU A 94 -21.12 -23.63 -27.28
C LEU A 94 -21.39 -25.13 -27.49
N THR A 95 -21.49 -25.89 -26.39
CA THR A 95 -21.70 -27.36 -26.44
C THR A 95 -23.14 -27.71 -26.85
N GLU A 96 -24.14 -26.90 -26.47
CA GLU A 96 -25.55 -27.10 -26.84
C GLU A 96 -25.89 -26.72 -28.29
N LYS A 97 -24.98 -26.05 -29.00
CA LYS A 97 -25.14 -25.62 -30.40
C LYS A 97 -24.42 -26.52 -31.43
N GLY A 98 -23.72 -27.56 -30.97
CA GLY A 98 -23.11 -28.60 -31.82
C GLY A 98 -23.95 -29.86 -31.85
#